data_AF-A0A165WH22-F1
#
_entry.id   AF-A0A165WH22-F1
#
_cell.length_a   1.000
_cell.length_b   1.000
_cell.length_c   1.000
_cell.angle_alpha   90.00
_cell.angle_beta   90.00
_cell.angle_gamma   90.00
#
_symmetry.space_group_name_H-M   'P 1'
#
loop_
_entity.id
_entity.type
_entity.pdbx_description
1 polymer ?
#
loop_
_entity_poly.entity_id
_entity_poly.type
_entity_poly.pdbx_seq_one_letter_code
_entity_poly.pdbx_strand_id
1 'polypeptide(L)'
;CKARFPREVIPETIVDPTTGHVKLRHGESNLNTYNEVLTYLMMSNTDVTSLLSGTAMKAVIAYTTDYITKPGLRTHTMMEIIKSVFTWNSDFLQGSSPRAEKAR
;
A
#
# COMPACT_ATOMS: atom_id res chain seq x y z
N CYS A 1 6.29 2.31 2.56
CA CYS A 1 6.08 3.75 2.80
C CYS A 1 7.44 4.40 3.04
N LYS A 2 7.92 5.27 2.14
CA LYS A 2 9.18 6.04 2.33
C LYS A 2 8.95 7.42 2.96
N ALA A 3 7.69 7.77 3.24
CA ALA A 3 7.36 9.08 3.78
C ALA A 3 7.92 9.20 5.21
N ARG A 4 8.42 10.39 5.54
CA ARG A 4 8.89 10.80 6.90
C ARG A 4 10.17 10.14 7.39
N PHE A 5 10.98 9.59 6.48
CA PHE A 5 12.37 9.23 6.81
C PHE A 5 13.31 10.41 6.50
N PRO A 6 14.34 10.65 7.34
CA PRO A 6 14.64 9.98 8.61
C PRO A 6 13.66 10.38 9.73
N ARG A 7 13.28 9.41 10.57
CA ARG A 7 12.40 9.60 11.73
C ARG A 7 13.17 10.10 12.95
N GLU A 8 12.46 10.80 13.82
CA GLU A 8 12.97 11.23 15.13
C GLU A 8 13.24 10.01 16.00
N VAL A 9 14.47 9.87 16.50
CA VAL A 9 14.85 8.82 17.44
C VAL A 9 14.42 9.24 18.83
N ILE A 10 13.63 8.38 19.49
CA ILE A 10 13.07 8.61 20.82
C ILE A 10 13.56 7.46 21.71
N PRO A 11 14.40 7.73 22.73
CA PRO A 11 15.04 6.67 23.51
C PRO A 11 14.06 5.88 24.38
N GLU A 12 12.96 6.50 24.81
CA GLU A 12 11.97 5.90 25.69
C GLU A 12 10.56 6.40 25.39
N THR A 13 9.55 5.59 25.74
CA THR A 13 8.16 5.98 25.54
C THR A 13 7.79 7.05 26.56
N ILE A 14 7.34 8.21 26.09
CA ILE A 14 6.96 9.35 26.93
C ILE A 14 5.51 9.75 26.68
N VAL A 15 4.86 10.27 27.71
CA VAL A 15 3.55 10.91 27.61
C VAL A 15 3.76 12.41 27.71
N ASP A 16 3.30 13.15 26.70
CA ASP A 16 3.33 14.61 26.74
C ASP A 16 2.39 15.10 27.87
N PRO A 17 2.91 15.83 28.87
CA PRO A 17 2.12 16.26 30.02
C PRO A 17 1.05 17.31 29.67
N THR A 18 1.20 18.01 28.54
CA THR A 18 0.27 19.06 28.12
C THR A 18 -0.84 18.50 27.24
N THR A 19 -0.49 17.64 26.29
CA THR A 19 -1.45 17.12 25.30
C THR A 19 -1.97 15.72 25.63
N GLY A 20 -1.31 15.00 26.53
CA GLY A 20 -1.56 13.57 26.80
C GLY A 20 -1.08 12.64 25.68
N HIS A 21 -0.41 13.17 24.65
CA HIS A 21 0.02 12.38 23.50
C HIS A 21 1.15 11.42 23.88
N VAL A 22 0.95 10.14 23.60
CA VAL A 22 1.98 9.11 23.83
C VAL A 22 2.93 9.08 22.64
N LYS A 23 4.18 9.46 22.88
CA LYS A 23 5.28 9.28 21.93
C LYS A 23 5.99 7.97 22.27
N LEU A 24 5.97 7.02 21.35
CA LEU A 24 6.58 5.71 21.55
C LEU A 24 8.10 5.77 21.34
N ARG A 25 8.82 4.92 22.08
CA ARG A 25 10.25 4.67 21.84
C ARG A 25 10.47 4.32 20.37
N HIS A 26 11.47 4.93 19.76
CA HIS A 26 11.89 4.71 18.39
C HIS A 26 13.41 4.75 18.30
N GLY A 27 14.06 3.60 18.11
CA GLY A 27 15.52 3.49 18.19
C GLY A 27 16.27 3.75 16.88
N GLU A 28 15.60 3.69 15.73
CA GLU A 28 16.27 3.66 14.43
C GLU A 28 15.65 4.61 13.41
N SER A 29 16.39 5.65 13.02
CA SER A 29 15.85 6.74 12.19
C SER A 29 15.42 6.30 10.79
N ASN A 30 15.96 5.18 10.28
CA ASN A 30 15.69 4.69 8.92
C ASN A 30 14.82 3.42 8.89
N LEU A 31 14.30 2.98 10.04
CA LEU A 31 13.46 1.80 10.16
C LEU A 31 12.20 2.12 10.93
N ASN A 32 11.03 1.81 10.37
CA ASN A 32 9.77 2.02 11.07
C ASN A 32 9.41 0.82 11.93
N THR A 33 10.10 0.68 13.07
CA THR A 33 9.91 -0.39 14.05
C THR A 33 9.30 0.15 15.32
N TYR A 34 8.21 -0.48 15.74
CA TYR A 34 7.61 -0.30 17.07
C TYR A 34 8.19 -1.29 18.08
N ASN A 35 8.34 -2.55 17.66
CA ASN A 35 8.80 -3.65 18.50
C ASN A 35 9.64 -4.62 17.66
N GLU A 36 10.84 -4.96 18.14
CA GLU A 36 11.78 -5.84 17.44
C GLU A 36 11.20 -7.23 17.16
N VAL A 37 10.50 -7.83 18.13
CA VAL A 37 9.82 -9.12 17.99
C VAL A 37 8.73 -9.04 16.92
N LEU A 38 7.96 -7.96 16.91
CA LEU A 38 6.87 -7.78 15.96
C LEU A 38 7.40 -7.55 14.54
N THR A 39 8.47 -6.76 14.40
CA THR A 39 9.18 -6.59 13.12
C THR A 39 9.78 -7.91 12.64
N TYR A 40 10.34 -8.73 13.52
CA TYR A 40 10.86 -10.06 13.18
C TYR A 40 9.76 -10.98 12.66
N LEU A 41 8.63 -11.08 13.36
CA LEU A 41 7.52 -11.95 12.98
C LEU A 41 6.84 -11.49 11.69
N MET A 42 6.60 -10.17 11.56
CA MET A 42 5.85 -9.61 10.44
C MET A 42 6.72 -9.31 9.21
N MET A 43 8.05 -9.34 9.36
CA MET A 43 9.05 -8.98 8.35
C MET A 43 8.70 -7.70 7.57
N SER A 44 8.04 -6.74 8.24
CA SER A 44 7.49 -5.54 7.62
C SER A 44 7.51 -4.35 8.59
N ASN A 45 7.31 -3.15 8.03
CA ASN A 45 7.27 -1.90 8.78
C ASN A 45 5.98 -1.80 9.61
N THR A 46 6.11 -1.38 10.86
CA THR A 46 5.00 -1.27 11.82
C THR A 46 4.96 0.16 12.37
N ASP A 47 3.99 0.97 11.91
CA ASP A 47 3.78 2.34 12.41
C ASP A 47 2.71 2.32 13.49
N VAL A 48 3.01 2.88 14.67
CA VAL A 48 2.06 2.98 15.78
C VAL A 48 2.03 4.43 16.25
N THR A 49 0.82 4.96 16.38
CA THR A 49 0.60 6.35 16.80
C THR A 49 -0.52 6.42 17.84
N SER A 50 -0.39 7.36 18.77
CA SER A 50 -1.45 7.67 19.73
C SER A 50 -2.59 8.40 19.02
N LEU A 51 -3.83 7.93 19.17
CA LEU A 51 -5.04 8.60 18.71
C LEU A 51 -5.91 8.91 19.93
N LEU A 52 -5.81 10.14 20.43
CA LEU A 52 -6.49 10.57 21.65
C LEU A 52 -7.97 10.95 21.47
N SER A 53 -8.51 10.86 20.25
CA SER A 53 -9.88 11.24 19.93
C SER A 53 -10.64 10.07 19.29
N GLY A 54 -11.82 9.77 19.82
CA GLY A 54 -12.72 8.76 19.25
C GLY A 54 -13.13 9.10 17.82
N THR A 55 -13.27 10.38 17.47
CA THR A 55 -13.56 10.83 16.10
C THR A 55 -12.38 10.53 15.18
N ALA A 56 -11.15 10.80 15.61
CA ALA A 56 -9.95 10.48 14.84
C ALA A 56 -9.82 8.97 14.64
N MET A 57 -10.05 8.18 15.69
CA MET A 57 -10.06 6.72 15.62
C MET A 57 -11.09 6.21 14.62
N LYS A 58 -12.34 6.69 14.70
CA LYS A 58 -13.42 6.30 13.78
C LYS A 58 -13.08 6.65 12.33
N ALA A 59 -12.52 7.84 12.08
CA ALA A 59 -12.11 8.26 10.75
C ALA A 59 -11.00 7.36 10.17
N VAL A 60 -9.98 7.04 10.97
CA VAL A 60 -8.88 6.15 10.54
C VAL A 60 -9.38 4.74 10.26
N ILE A 61 -10.21 4.17 11.14
CA ILE A 61 -10.78 2.83 10.96
C ILE A 61 -11.65 2.79 9.70
N ALA A 62 -12.57 3.75 9.54
CA ALA A 62 -13.45 3.82 8.36
C ALA A 62 -12.63 3.91 7.07
N TYR A 63 -11.68 4.85 7.00
CA TYR A 63 -10.83 5.02 5.83
C TYR A 63 -10.01 3.77 5.49
N THR A 64 -9.39 3.16 6.50
CA THR A 64 -8.56 1.97 6.32
C THR A 64 -9.41 0.78 5.87
N THR A 65 -10.60 0.62 6.46
CA THR A 65 -11.55 -0.44 6.10
C THR A 65 -12.02 -0.26 4.65
N ASP A 66 -12.43 0.93 4.26
CA ASP A 66 -12.86 1.23 2.90
C ASP A 66 -11.73 0.97 1.89
N TYR A 67 -10.48 1.25 2.27
CA TYR A 67 -9.33 0.98 1.42
C TYR A 67 -9.04 -0.52 1.27
N ILE A 68 -9.01 -1.27 2.38
CA ILE A 68 -8.71 -2.71 2.38
C ILE A 68 -9.83 -3.50 1.69
N THR A 69 -11.08 -3.14 1.96
CA THR A 69 -12.27 -3.80 1.40
C THR A 69 -12.62 -3.32 0.00
N LYS A 70 -11.86 -2.36 -0.55
CA LYS A 70 -12.07 -1.84 -1.91
C LYS A 70 -12.09 -3.02 -2.89
N PRO A 71 -13.19 -3.23 -3.64
CA PRO A 71 -13.27 -4.34 -4.56
C PRO A 71 -12.17 -4.20 -5.61
N GLY A 72 -11.39 -5.27 -5.80
CA GLY A 72 -10.38 -5.34 -6.84
C GLY A 72 -11.00 -5.20 -8.23
N LEU A 73 -10.16 -4.87 -9.23
CA LEU A 73 -10.58 -4.90 -10.63
C LEU A 73 -11.09 -6.31 -10.96
N ARG A 74 -12.34 -6.41 -11.41
CA ARG A 74 -12.93 -7.71 -11.75
C ARG A 74 -12.15 -8.33 -12.91
N THR A 75 -11.82 -9.62 -12.81
CA THR A 75 -11.06 -10.35 -13.83
C THR A 75 -11.70 -10.23 -15.21
N HIS A 76 -13.03 -10.28 -15.31
CA HIS A 76 -13.73 -10.08 -16.58
C HIS A 76 -13.42 -8.71 -17.21
N THR A 77 -13.45 -7.64 -16.42
CA THR A 77 -13.12 -6.28 -16.90
C THR A 77 -11.67 -6.21 -17.38
N MET A 78 -10.74 -6.85 -16.69
CA MET A 78 -9.35 -6.96 -17.16
C MET A 78 -9.26 -7.67 -18.52
N MET A 79 -9.94 -8.81 -18.66
CA MET A 79 -9.95 -9.60 -19.91
C MET A 79 -10.59 -8.82 -21.07
N GLU A 80 -11.63 -8.05 -20.79
CA GLU A 80 -12.29 -7.18 -21.78
C GLU A 80 -11.36 -6.06 -22.27
N ILE A 81 -10.59 -5.45 -21.36
CA ILE A 81 -9.55 -4.46 -21.70
C ILE A 81 -8.45 -5.11 -22.55
N ILE A 82 -7.97 -6.29 -22.16
CA ILE A 82 -6.95 -7.02 -22.94
C ILE A 82 -7.49 -7.28 -24.35
N LYS A 83 -8.70 -7.82 -24.46
CA LYS A 83 -9.36 -8.10 -25.75
C LYS A 83 -9.48 -6.83 -26.59
N SER A 84 -9.91 -5.70 -26.02
CA SER A 84 -10.11 -4.46 -26.77
C SER A 84 -8.79 -3.93 -27.35
N VAL A 85 -7.70 -4.00 -26.58
CA VAL A 85 -6.35 -3.61 -27.04
C VAL A 85 -5.87 -4.49 -28.18
N PHE A 86 -6.06 -5.81 -28.09
CA PHE A 86 -5.67 -6.75 -29.15
C PHE A 86 -6.55 -6.63 -30.41
N THR A 87 -7.84 -6.31 -30.24
CA THR A 87 -8.75 -6.11 -31.37
C THR A 87 -8.42 -4.82 -32.11
N TRP A 88 -8.07 -3.75 -31.38
CA TRP A 88 -7.63 -2.49 -31.97
C TRP A 88 -6.27 -2.63 -32.67
N ASN A 89 -5.33 -3.35 -32.06
CA ASN A 89 -4.02 -3.68 -32.62
C ASN A 89 -4.04 -5.01 -33.40
N SER A 90 -5.03 -5.23 -34.26
CA SER A 90 -5.21 -6.52 -34.96
C SER A 90 -4.01 -6.98 -35.79
N ASP A 91 -3.12 -6.05 -36.16
CA ASP A 91 -1.86 -6.32 -36.85
C ASP A 91 -0.82 -7.06 -35.96
N PHE A 92 -0.85 -6.88 -34.63
CA PHE A 92 0.04 -7.59 -33.70
C PHE A 92 -0.32 -9.08 -33.54
N LEU A 93 -1.57 -9.45 -33.76
CA LEU A 93 -2.03 -10.85 -33.72
C LEU A 93 -1.74 -11.59 -35.02
N GLN A 94 -1.59 -10.85 -36.12
CA GLN A 94 -1.22 -11.40 -37.41
C GLN A 94 0.31 -11.52 -37.42
N GLY A 95 0.81 -12.64 -36.88
CA GLY A 95 2.22 -12.99 -36.97
C GLY A 95 2.78 -12.78 -38.39
N SER A 96 4.10 -12.59 -38.49
CA SER A 96 4.84 -12.27 -39.71
C SER A 96 4.82 -13.40 -40.76
N SER A 97 3.65 -13.89 -41.14
CA SER A 97 3.49 -14.74 -42.31
C SER A 97 3.55 -13.85 -43.57
N PRO A 98 4.32 -14.25 -44.59
CA PRO A 98 4.45 -13.48 -45.81
C PRO A 98 3.07 -13.25 -46.43
N ARG A 99 2.83 -12.02 -46.89
CA ARG A 99 1.56 -11.53 -47.49
C ARG A 99 1.00 -12.43 -48.62
N ALA A 100 1.81 -13.33 -49.16
CA ALA A 100 1.46 -14.29 -50.20
C ALA A 100 0.50 -15.42 -49.73
N GLU A 101 0.46 -15.76 -48.45
CA GLU A 101 -0.37 -16.88 -47.95
C GLU A 101 -1.82 -16.45 -47.63
N LYS A 102 -2.12 -15.15 -47.66
CA LYS A 102 -3.44 -14.58 -47.30
C LYS A 102 -4.42 -14.47 -48.48
N ALA A 103 -4.08 -14.99 -49.66
CA ALA A 103 -4.86 -14.85 -50.90
C ALA A 103 -5.40 -16.17 -51.46
N ARG A 104 -5.60 -17.19 -50.62
CA ARG A 104 -6.22 -18.46 -51.03
C ARG A 104 -7.35 -18.85 -50.10
#